data_AF-A0A1I8H6P1-F1
#
_entry.id   AF-A0A1I8H6P1-F1
#
_cell.length_a   1.000
_cell.length_b   1.000
_cell.length_c   1.000
_cell.angle_alpha   90.00
_cell.angle_beta   90.00
_cell.angle_gamma   90.00
#
_symmetry.space_group_name_H-M   'P 1'
#
loop_
_entity.id
_entity.type
_entity.pdbx_description
1 polymer ?
#
loop_
_entity_poly.entity_id
_entity_poly.type
_entity_poly.pdbx_seq_one_letter_code
_entity_poly.pdbx_strand_id
1 'polypeptide(L)'
;MLETQEPSEATEGVMKMVKEFEMLDAELTGRLRDADRRLRDHQQYKEAVADASEWLEMARDRLGADDQLRTDRQSLDARAQLLRDTVDAKPVGEEKIRRADERGRLAAEGSNADGRKQIEDETAALAKAMKDLMAECQAQSGQVTGLNKRWSEFDAQLESLNAWLADRESRVRHEPGLDLDDKRRLAAAQEALETEIAEKQDSGVDLRVSTQLAKTGARYHALEALAREHAQKLRSHADDHAEFERNADEAERWIGAAAERLAATGRESGEADKYELQRQLDRVNDLSLTKEEGQVLLQAAGHWADKAEQNTAPKGRPAIRDRLSELQRRWETFTQELHDARAAVDKRQMEWAEHDDTVERVQRWLADQ
;
A
#
# COMPACT_ATOMS: atom_id res chain seq x y z
N MET A 1 -120.12 -38.62 -28.47
CA MET A 1 -119.75 -38.17 -27.11
C MET A 1 -118.72 -39.17 -26.61
N LEU A 2 -117.44 -38.80 -26.57
CA LEU A 2 -116.41 -39.58 -25.89
C LEU A 2 -116.35 -39.03 -24.46
N GLU A 3 -116.81 -39.83 -23.50
CA GLU A 3 -116.72 -39.53 -22.06
C GLU A 3 -115.25 -39.40 -21.67
N THR A 4 -114.89 -38.22 -21.20
CA THR A 4 -113.65 -37.96 -20.47
C THR A 4 -113.68 -38.75 -19.17
N GLN A 5 -112.98 -39.89 -19.18
CA GLN A 5 -112.76 -40.74 -18.02
C GLN A 5 -111.95 -39.94 -16.99
N GLU A 6 -112.50 -39.76 -15.78
CA GLU A 6 -111.78 -39.11 -14.67
C GLU A 6 -110.48 -39.87 -14.36
N PRO A 7 -109.37 -39.17 -14.09
CA PRO A 7 -108.11 -39.81 -13.78
C PRO A 7 -108.26 -40.73 -12.55
N SER A 8 -107.99 -42.02 -12.73
CA SER A 8 -107.94 -43.03 -11.66
C SER A 8 -107.01 -42.56 -10.53
N GLU A 9 -107.28 -42.88 -9.26
CA GLU A 9 -106.40 -42.59 -8.11
C GLU A 9 -104.93 -42.99 -8.37
N ALA A 10 -104.71 -44.03 -9.20
CA ALA A 10 -103.39 -44.45 -9.66
C ALA A 10 -102.67 -43.38 -10.51
N THR A 11 -103.39 -42.65 -11.37
CA THR A 11 -102.83 -41.59 -12.22
C THR A 11 -102.47 -40.33 -11.43
N GLU A 12 -103.24 -39.99 -10.39
CA GLU A 12 -102.92 -38.87 -9.49
C GLU A 12 -101.69 -39.19 -8.62
N GLY A 13 -101.57 -40.44 -8.14
CA GLY A 13 -100.37 -40.94 -7.45
C GLY A 13 -99.11 -40.91 -8.33
N VAL A 14 -99.23 -41.27 -9.61
CA VAL A 14 -98.12 -41.18 -10.58
C VAL A 14 -97.71 -39.73 -10.84
N MET A 15 -98.65 -38.79 -11.01
CA MET A 15 -98.32 -37.37 -11.21
C MET A 15 -97.61 -36.75 -10.00
N LYS A 16 -98.01 -37.12 -8.78
CA LYS A 16 -97.32 -36.68 -7.56
C LYS A 16 -95.87 -37.17 -7.51
N MET A 17 -95.66 -38.45 -7.83
CA MET A 17 -94.33 -39.06 -7.87
C MET A 17 -93.42 -38.43 -8.94
N VAL A 18 -93.98 -38.09 -10.11
CA VAL A 18 -93.25 -37.37 -11.16
C VAL A 18 -92.81 -35.99 -10.68
N LYS A 19 -93.67 -35.21 -10.02
CA LYS A 19 -93.30 -33.89 -9.47
C LYS A 19 -92.23 -34.00 -8.38
N GLU A 20 -92.34 -34.98 -7.48
CA GLU A 20 -91.33 -35.23 -6.44
C GLU A 20 -89.99 -35.61 -7.08
N PHE A 21 -90.00 -36.42 -8.14
CA PHE A 21 -88.81 -36.76 -8.91
C PHE A 21 -88.20 -35.55 -9.63
N GLU A 22 -89.01 -34.73 -10.31
CA GLU A 22 -88.56 -33.50 -10.97
C GLU A 22 -87.95 -32.50 -9.99
N MET A 23 -88.54 -32.35 -8.80
CA MET A 23 -87.98 -31.51 -7.73
C MET A 23 -86.64 -32.06 -7.23
N LEU A 24 -86.55 -33.37 -7.01
CA LEU A 24 -85.32 -34.02 -6.58
C LEU A 24 -84.21 -33.92 -7.65
N ASP A 25 -84.56 -34.11 -8.93
CA ASP A 25 -83.63 -33.96 -10.05
C ASP A 25 -83.10 -32.53 -10.18
N ALA A 26 -83.98 -31.53 -10.01
CA ALA A 26 -83.58 -30.12 -9.99
C ALA A 26 -82.65 -29.81 -8.80
N GLU A 27 -82.94 -30.34 -7.61
CA GLU A 27 -82.09 -30.19 -6.43
C GLU A 27 -80.72 -30.86 -6.64
N LEU A 28 -80.69 -32.10 -7.14
CA LEU A 28 -79.46 -32.83 -7.43
C LEU A 28 -78.62 -32.12 -8.48
N THR A 29 -79.25 -31.63 -9.56
CA THR A 29 -78.58 -30.85 -10.60
C THR A 29 -78.00 -29.55 -10.05
N GLY A 30 -78.72 -28.86 -9.16
CA GLY A 30 -78.23 -27.68 -8.46
C GLY A 30 -77.00 -27.99 -7.59
N ARG A 31 -77.07 -29.05 -6.77
CA ARG A 31 -75.97 -29.49 -5.92
C ARG A 31 -74.74 -29.94 -6.70
N LEU A 32 -74.92 -30.60 -7.85
CA LEU A 32 -73.84 -30.98 -8.75
C LEU A 32 -73.16 -29.74 -9.33
N ARG A 33 -73.93 -28.75 -9.81
CA ARG A 33 -73.35 -27.48 -10.33
C ARG A 33 -72.56 -26.73 -9.27
N ASP A 34 -73.05 -26.69 -8.04
CA ASP A 34 -72.34 -26.08 -6.91
C ASP A 34 -71.06 -26.84 -6.56
N ALA A 35 -71.11 -28.17 -6.55
CA ALA A 35 -69.94 -29.02 -6.33
C ALA A 35 -68.87 -28.82 -7.44
N ASP A 36 -69.29 -28.77 -8.71
CA ASP A 36 -68.41 -28.51 -9.85
C ASP A 36 -67.78 -27.11 -9.78
N ARG A 37 -68.54 -26.09 -9.35
CA ARG A 37 -67.99 -24.74 -9.14
C ARG A 37 -66.91 -24.76 -8.06
N ARG A 38 -67.19 -25.33 -6.89
CA ARG A 38 -66.22 -25.41 -5.78
C ARG A 38 -64.96 -26.17 -6.19
N LEU A 39 -65.11 -27.29 -6.90
CA LEU A 39 -63.98 -28.05 -7.42
C LEU A 39 -63.10 -27.21 -8.35
N ARG A 40 -63.71 -26.44 -9.27
CA ARG A 40 -62.98 -25.54 -10.17
C ARG A 40 -62.26 -24.42 -9.41
N ASP A 41 -62.90 -23.82 -8.41
CA ASP A 41 -62.29 -22.76 -7.60
C ASP A 41 -61.07 -23.29 -6.83
N HIS A 42 -61.17 -24.49 -6.23
CA HIS A 42 -60.05 -25.16 -5.57
C HIS A 42 -58.93 -25.55 -6.53
N GLN A 43 -59.25 -26.03 -7.73
CA GLN A 43 -58.24 -26.35 -8.77
C GLN A 43 -57.46 -25.11 -9.18
N GLN A 44 -58.15 -24.01 -9.50
CA GLN A 44 -57.51 -22.75 -9.90
C GLN A 44 -56.68 -22.13 -8.77
N TYR A 45 -57.14 -22.27 -7.52
CA TYR A 45 -56.37 -21.89 -6.35
C TYR A 45 -55.07 -22.69 -6.24
N LYS A 46 -55.14 -24.01 -6.32
CA LYS A 46 -53.95 -24.87 -6.21
C LYS A 46 -52.94 -24.62 -7.34
N GLU A 47 -53.42 -24.39 -8.56
CA GLU A 47 -52.57 -23.96 -9.68
C GLU A 47 -51.86 -22.63 -9.42
N ALA A 48 -52.58 -21.63 -8.88
CA ALA A 48 -52.00 -20.33 -8.56
C ALA A 48 -50.96 -20.40 -7.41
N VAL A 49 -51.21 -21.23 -6.39
CA VAL A 49 -50.24 -21.48 -5.32
C VAL A 49 -49.00 -22.17 -5.86
N ALA A 50 -49.15 -23.16 -6.75
CA ALA A 50 -48.02 -23.85 -7.38
C ALA A 50 -47.16 -22.88 -8.19
N ASP A 51 -47.78 -22.03 -9.01
CA ASP A 51 -47.07 -21.02 -9.83
C ASP A 51 -46.31 -20.00 -8.97
N ALA A 52 -46.91 -19.54 -7.85
CA ALA A 52 -46.24 -18.63 -6.92
C ALA A 52 -45.09 -19.31 -6.16
N SER A 53 -45.29 -20.57 -5.76
CA SER A 53 -44.27 -21.37 -5.05
C SER A 53 -43.07 -21.65 -5.94
N GLU A 54 -43.31 -22.10 -7.19
CA GLU A 54 -42.27 -22.35 -8.17
C GLU A 54 -41.44 -21.09 -8.44
N TRP A 55 -42.09 -19.92 -8.57
CA TRP A 55 -41.36 -18.67 -8.76
C TRP A 55 -40.45 -18.34 -7.56
N LEU A 56 -40.93 -18.53 -6.33
CA LEU A 56 -40.14 -18.29 -5.11
C LEU A 56 -38.95 -19.25 -5.01
N GLU A 57 -39.15 -20.53 -5.34
CA GLU A 57 -38.08 -21.54 -5.38
C GLU A 57 -37.03 -21.19 -6.44
N MET A 58 -37.46 -20.88 -7.66
CA MET A 58 -36.55 -20.47 -8.74
C MET A 58 -35.75 -19.22 -8.40
N ALA A 59 -36.37 -18.22 -7.75
CA ALA A 59 -35.69 -17.02 -7.33
C ALA A 59 -34.61 -17.33 -6.27
N ARG A 60 -34.94 -18.20 -5.31
CA ARG A 60 -34.00 -18.63 -4.26
C ARG A 60 -32.86 -19.49 -4.82
N ASP A 61 -33.15 -20.40 -5.75
CA ASP A 61 -32.15 -21.24 -6.40
C ASP A 61 -31.17 -20.42 -7.24
N ARG A 62 -31.65 -19.38 -7.93
CA ARG A 62 -30.78 -18.44 -8.66
C ARG A 62 -29.83 -17.68 -7.74
N LEU A 63 -30.29 -17.32 -6.54
CA LEU A 63 -29.43 -16.73 -5.52
C LEU A 63 -28.47 -17.77 -4.93
N GLY A 64 -28.84 -19.05 -4.85
CA GLY A 64 -27.98 -20.08 -4.29
C GLY A 64 -27.63 -19.83 -2.80
N ALA A 65 -26.72 -20.64 -2.25
CA ALA A 65 -26.39 -20.59 -0.83
C ALA A 65 -25.64 -19.30 -0.41
N ASP A 66 -25.99 -18.79 0.77
CA ASP A 66 -25.43 -17.59 1.41
C ASP A 66 -23.89 -17.69 1.62
N ASP A 67 -23.38 -18.90 1.79
CA ASP A 67 -22.00 -19.22 2.12
C ASP A 67 -21.00 -19.05 0.94
N GLN A 68 -21.50 -18.65 -0.24
CA GLN A 68 -20.70 -18.50 -1.47
C GLN A 68 -20.33 -17.06 -1.81
N LEU A 69 -20.31 -16.14 -0.84
CA LEU A 69 -19.77 -14.79 -1.02
C LEU A 69 -18.25 -14.86 -1.26
N ARG A 70 -17.91 -15.08 -2.52
CA ARG A 70 -16.54 -15.02 -3.04
C ARG A 70 -16.07 -13.57 -3.03
N THR A 71 -14.81 -13.37 -2.66
CA THR A 71 -14.25 -12.05 -2.38
C THR A 71 -13.51 -11.42 -3.54
N ASP A 72 -13.37 -12.12 -4.68
CA ASP A 72 -12.82 -11.54 -5.90
C ASP A 72 -13.84 -10.63 -6.59
N ARG A 73 -13.34 -9.56 -7.23
CA ARG A 73 -14.17 -8.49 -7.80
C ARG A 73 -15.16 -8.99 -8.86
N GLN A 74 -14.75 -9.92 -9.72
CA GLN A 74 -15.63 -10.50 -10.73
C GLN A 74 -16.78 -11.27 -10.10
N SER A 75 -16.51 -12.05 -9.05
CA SER A 75 -17.56 -12.77 -8.32
C SER A 75 -18.47 -11.84 -7.53
N LEU A 76 -17.94 -10.77 -6.91
CA LEU A 76 -18.75 -9.76 -6.23
C LEU A 76 -19.67 -9.00 -7.20
N ASP A 77 -19.17 -8.64 -8.38
CA ASP A 77 -19.94 -7.94 -9.40
C ASP A 77 -21.02 -8.86 -10.00
N ALA A 78 -20.70 -10.12 -10.27
CA ALA A 78 -21.66 -11.13 -10.68
C ALA A 78 -22.74 -11.34 -9.61
N ARG A 79 -22.36 -11.40 -8.33
CA ARG A 79 -23.31 -11.51 -7.21
C ARG A 79 -24.20 -10.28 -7.10
N ALA A 80 -23.63 -9.09 -7.24
CA ALA A 80 -24.39 -7.84 -7.24
C ALA A 80 -25.41 -7.82 -8.38
N GLN A 81 -25.05 -8.36 -9.55
CA GLN A 81 -25.97 -8.46 -10.68
C GLN A 81 -27.13 -9.42 -10.39
N LEU A 82 -26.86 -10.62 -9.87
CA LEU A 82 -27.90 -11.59 -9.51
C LEU A 82 -28.89 -11.03 -8.48
N LEU A 83 -28.38 -10.32 -7.47
CA LEU A 83 -29.21 -9.66 -6.45
C LEU A 83 -30.09 -8.58 -7.06
N ARG A 84 -29.53 -7.74 -7.95
CA ARG A 84 -30.31 -6.73 -8.68
C ARG A 84 -31.40 -7.36 -9.54
N ASP A 85 -31.05 -8.37 -10.34
CA ASP A 85 -32.00 -9.06 -11.23
C ASP A 85 -33.16 -9.69 -10.42
N THR A 86 -32.88 -10.21 -9.22
CA THR A 86 -33.90 -10.78 -8.33
C THR A 86 -34.82 -9.72 -7.74
N VAL A 87 -34.27 -8.57 -7.35
CA VAL A 87 -35.05 -7.42 -6.88
C VAL A 87 -35.89 -6.80 -8.01
N ASP A 88 -35.35 -6.72 -9.22
CA ASP A 88 -36.06 -6.20 -10.40
C ASP A 88 -37.20 -7.14 -10.82
N ALA A 89 -37.05 -8.45 -10.61
CA ALA A 89 -38.10 -9.43 -10.85
C ALA A 89 -39.21 -9.44 -9.78
N LYS A 90 -39.04 -8.71 -8.66
CA LYS A 90 -39.98 -8.67 -7.53
C LYS A 90 -41.46 -8.44 -7.94
N PRO A 91 -41.80 -7.50 -8.85
CA PRO A 91 -43.20 -7.27 -9.22
C PRO A 91 -43.88 -8.49 -9.85
N VAL A 92 -43.12 -9.34 -10.55
CA VAL A 92 -43.64 -10.58 -11.15
C VAL A 92 -44.05 -11.57 -10.06
N GLY A 93 -43.23 -11.72 -9.02
CA GLY A 93 -43.56 -12.57 -7.87
C GLY A 93 -44.75 -12.04 -7.08
N GLU A 94 -44.82 -10.72 -6.86
CA GLU A 94 -45.95 -10.08 -6.16
C GLU A 94 -47.28 -10.33 -6.88
N GLU A 95 -47.31 -10.26 -8.21
CA GLU A 95 -48.53 -10.54 -8.98
C GLU A 95 -48.97 -12.01 -8.88
N LYS A 96 -48.02 -12.96 -8.91
CA LYS A 96 -48.33 -14.40 -8.73
C LYS A 96 -48.94 -14.66 -7.35
N ILE A 97 -48.39 -14.05 -6.31
CA ILE A 97 -48.90 -14.16 -4.93
C ILE A 97 -50.28 -13.50 -4.82
N ARG A 98 -50.48 -12.33 -5.44
CA ARG A 98 -51.80 -11.65 -5.49
C ARG A 98 -52.85 -12.55 -6.13
N ARG A 99 -52.53 -13.19 -7.25
CA ARG A 99 -53.42 -14.14 -7.92
C ARG A 99 -53.75 -15.35 -7.04
N ALA A 100 -52.76 -15.89 -6.31
CA ALA A 100 -52.98 -16.99 -5.36
C ALA A 100 -53.92 -16.58 -4.22
N ASP A 101 -53.76 -15.36 -3.67
CA ASP A 101 -54.64 -14.81 -2.63
C ASP A 101 -56.08 -14.61 -3.14
N GLU A 102 -56.25 -14.02 -4.32
CA GLU A 102 -57.57 -13.82 -4.94
C GLU A 102 -58.30 -15.14 -5.19
N ARG A 103 -57.60 -16.15 -5.74
CA ARG A 103 -58.19 -17.47 -5.97
C ARG A 103 -58.44 -18.22 -4.65
N GLY A 104 -57.59 -18.02 -3.65
CA GLY A 104 -57.78 -18.55 -2.30
C GLY A 104 -59.07 -18.05 -1.67
N ARG A 105 -59.37 -16.76 -1.77
CA ARG A 105 -60.62 -16.18 -1.24
C ARG A 105 -61.87 -16.81 -1.88
N LEU A 106 -61.87 -16.99 -3.20
CA LEU A 106 -62.98 -17.67 -3.91
C LEU A 106 -63.14 -19.13 -3.46
N ALA A 107 -62.04 -19.86 -3.35
CA ALA A 107 -62.04 -21.24 -2.86
C ALA A 107 -62.50 -21.35 -1.39
N ALA A 108 -62.21 -20.34 -0.56
CA ALA A 108 -62.59 -20.28 0.84
C ALA A 108 -64.12 -20.15 1.03
N GLU A 109 -64.82 -19.44 0.14
CA GLU A 109 -66.29 -19.33 0.16
C GLU A 109 -67.00 -20.70 0.04
N GLY A 110 -66.40 -21.62 -0.71
CA GLY A 110 -66.89 -22.99 -0.91
C GLY A 110 -66.41 -24.02 0.12
N SER A 111 -65.56 -23.61 1.08
CA SER A 111 -64.86 -24.51 2.01
C SER A 111 -65.52 -24.58 3.40
N ASN A 112 -65.17 -25.60 4.18
CA ASN A 112 -65.48 -25.65 5.62
C ASN A 112 -64.46 -24.79 6.42
N ALA A 113 -64.63 -24.72 7.75
CA ALA A 113 -63.77 -23.89 8.60
C ALA A 113 -62.28 -24.28 8.50
N ASP A 114 -61.98 -25.58 8.52
CA ASP A 114 -60.60 -26.08 8.44
C ASP A 114 -59.96 -25.77 7.07
N GLY A 115 -60.71 -25.97 5.98
CA GLY A 115 -60.24 -25.65 4.62
C GLY A 115 -60.00 -24.16 4.41
N ARG A 116 -60.85 -23.28 4.98
CA ARG A 116 -60.62 -21.84 4.95
C ARG A 116 -59.33 -21.46 5.67
N LYS A 117 -59.12 -22.00 6.87
CA LYS A 117 -57.89 -21.77 7.63
C LYS A 117 -56.66 -22.26 6.87
N GLN A 118 -56.72 -23.44 6.26
CA GLN A 118 -55.60 -23.96 5.46
C GLN A 118 -55.27 -23.03 4.28
N ILE A 119 -56.27 -22.53 3.58
CA ILE A 119 -56.07 -21.59 2.46
C ILE A 119 -55.44 -20.28 2.96
N GLU A 120 -55.94 -19.73 4.06
CA GLU A 120 -55.38 -18.52 4.69
C GLU A 120 -53.93 -18.72 5.12
N ASP A 121 -53.60 -19.86 5.74
CA ASP A 121 -52.25 -20.20 6.17
C ASP A 121 -51.29 -20.37 4.96
N GLU A 122 -51.75 -21.03 3.88
CA GLU A 122 -50.98 -21.23 2.64
C GLU A 122 -50.70 -19.89 1.92
N THR A 123 -51.69 -19.01 1.77
CA THR A 123 -51.48 -17.69 1.10
C THR A 123 -50.65 -16.74 1.95
N ALA A 124 -50.81 -16.77 3.28
CA ALA A 124 -49.96 -16.02 4.21
C ALA A 124 -48.50 -16.51 4.16
N ALA A 125 -48.27 -17.81 4.02
CA ALA A 125 -46.94 -18.39 3.88
C ALA A 125 -46.22 -17.88 2.62
N LEU A 126 -46.91 -17.78 1.48
CA LEU A 126 -46.36 -17.20 0.24
C LEU A 126 -45.93 -15.75 0.43
N ALA A 127 -46.79 -14.92 1.04
CA ALA A 127 -46.48 -13.52 1.31
C ALA A 127 -45.28 -13.36 2.26
N LYS A 128 -45.20 -14.21 3.29
CA LYS A 128 -44.06 -14.25 4.20
C LYS A 128 -42.77 -14.67 3.49
N ALA A 129 -42.81 -15.72 2.67
CA ALA A 129 -41.65 -16.19 1.92
C ALA A 129 -41.07 -15.12 0.98
N MET A 130 -41.94 -14.34 0.32
CA MET A 130 -41.52 -13.21 -0.51
C MET A 130 -40.85 -12.11 0.30
N LYS A 131 -41.42 -11.76 1.46
CA LYS A 131 -40.83 -10.77 2.37
C LYS A 131 -39.46 -11.22 2.87
N ASP A 132 -39.33 -12.48 3.27
CA ASP A 132 -38.09 -13.06 3.75
C ASP A 132 -37.01 -13.07 2.65
N LEU A 133 -37.37 -13.46 1.42
CA LEU A 133 -36.48 -13.43 0.24
C LEU A 133 -35.96 -12.00 -0.07
N MET A 134 -36.85 -11.00 -0.02
CA MET A 134 -36.45 -9.61 -0.28
C MET A 134 -35.55 -9.04 0.82
N ALA A 135 -35.80 -9.40 2.08
CA ALA A 135 -34.95 -9.02 3.20
C ALA A 135 -33.54 -9.64 3.07
N GLU A 136 -33.46 -10.91 2.65
CA GLU A 136 -32.22 -11.62 2.34
C GLU A 136 -31.44 -10.92 1.21
N CYS A 137 -32.13 -10.58 0.11
CA CYS A 137 -31.53 -9.83 -1.00
C CYS A 137 -30.95 -8.49 -0.55
N GLN A 138 -31.69 -7.75 0.27
CA GLN A 138 -31.27 -6.44 0.77
C GLN A 138 -30.04 -6.55 1.69
N ALA A 139 -30.03 -7.54 2.59
CA ALA A 139 -28.90 -7.79 3.48
C ALA A 139 -27.62 -8.13 2.69
N GLN A 140 -27.71 -9.08 1.75
CA GLN A 140 -26.59 -9.47 0.90
C GLN A 140 -26.12 -8.32 -0.02
N SER A 141 -27.06 -7.52 -0.56
CA SER A 141 -26.71 -6.35 -1.38
C SER A 141 -25.91 -5.32 -0.59
N GLY A 142 -26.26 -5.10 0.68
CA GLY A 142 -25.49 -4.24 1.60
C GLY A 142 -24.06 -4.76 1.81
N GLN A 143 -23.92 -6.07 2.05
CA GLN A 143 -22.61 -6.71 2.21
C GLN A 143 -21.74 -6.59 0.96
N VAL A 144 -22.28 -6.95 -0.21
CA VAL A 144 -21.56 -6.87 -1.49
C VAL A 144 -21.14 -5.44 -1.81
N THR A 145 -22.02 -4.46 -1.56
CA THR A 145 -21.72 -3.03 -1.77
C THR A 145 -20.58 -2.57 -0.85
N GLY A 146 -20.60 -2.97 0.42
CA GLY A 146 -19.52 -2.66 1.36
C GLY A 146 -18.18 -3.25 0.94
N LEU A 147 -18.16 -4.51 0.48
CA LEU A 147 -16.97 -5.17 -0.04
C LEU A 147 -16.44 -4.50 -1.31
N ASN A 148 -17.32 -4.14 -2.25
CA ASN A 148 -16.93 -3.45 -3.49
C ASN A 148 -16.37 -2.04 -3.23
N LYS A 149 -16.92 -1.33 -2.23
CA LYS A 149 -16.37 -0.04 -1.80
C LYS A 149 -14.95 -0.19 -1.25
N ARG A 150 -14.73 -1.16 -0.36
CA ARG A 150 -13.40 -1.47 0.19
C ARG A 150 -12.39 -1.83 -0.90
N TRP A 151 -12.82 -2.61 -1.91
CA TRP A 151 -11.99 -2.89 -3.09
C TRP A 151 -11.61 -1.63 -3.85
N SER A 152 -12.57 -0.74 -4.09
CA SER A 152 -12.32 0.51 -4.84
C SER A 152 -11.39 1.46 -4.09
N GLU A 153 -11.53 1.55 -2.76
CA GLU A 153 -10.63 2.32 -1.89
C GLU A 153 -9.22 1.75 -1.92
N PHE A 154 -9.08 0.43 -1.88
CA PHE A 154 -7.79 -0.25 -1.97
C PHE A 154 -7.12 -0.07 -3.34
N ASP A 155 -7.87 -0.22 -4.44
CA ASP A 155 -7.35 0.01 -5.80
C ASP A 155 -6.86 1.45 -5.97
N ALA A 156 -7.59 2.43 -5.43
CA ALA A 156 -7.18 3.84 -5.46
C ALA A 156 -5.89 4.08 -4.66
N GLN A 157 -5.76 3.44 -3.48
CA GLN A 157 -4.53 3.53 -2.67
C GLN A 157 -3.34 2.90 -3.40
N LEU A 158 -3.52 1.73 -4.03
CA LEU A 158 -2.48 1.08 -4.82
C LEU A 158 -2.06 1.91 -6.03
N GLU A 159 -3.01 2.47 -6.77
CA GLU A 159 -2.71 3.28 -7.95
C GLU A 159 -1.96 4.55 -7.55
N SER A 160 -2.39 5.20 -6.46
CA SER A 160 -1.68 6.36 -5.90
C SER A 160 -0.24 6.00 -5.50
N LEU A 161 -0.03 4.86 -4.85
CA LEU A 161 1.30 4.40 -4.45
C LEU A 161 2.16 4.06 -5.66
N ASN A 162 1.62 3.37 -6.67
CA ASN A 162 2.34 3.03 -7.90
C ASN A 162 2.73 4.26 -8.70
N ALA A 163 1.81 5.22 -8.86
CA ALA A 163 2.10 6.48 -9.56
C ALA A 163 3.19 7.28 -8.82
N TRP A 164 3.10 7.33 -7.49
CA TRP A 164 4.09 7.98 -6.65
C TRP A 164 5.47 7.29 -6.75
N LEU A 165 5.52 5.96 -6.72
CA LEU A 165 6.75 5.19 -6.92
C LEU A 165 7.34 5.38 -8.31
N ALA A 166 6.51 5.39 -9.36
CA ALA A 166 6.98 5.62 -10.73
C ALA A 166 7.57 7.02 -10.91
N ASP A 167 6.97 8.06 -10.31
CA ASP A 167 7.55 9.41 -10.28
C ASP A 167 8.93 9.39 -9.61
N ARG A 168 9.05 8.71 -8.47
CA ARG A 168 10.28 8.70 -7.67
C ARG A 168 11.37 7.85 -8.27
N GLU A 169 11.03 6.68 -8.79
CA GLU A 169 11.95 5.85 -9.57
C GLU A 169 12.41 6.62 -10.80
N SER A 170 11.51 7.31 -11.52
CA SER A 170 11.88 8.12 -12.67
C SER A 170 12.88 9.21 -12.28
N ARG A 171 12.62 9.93 -11.19
CA ARG A 171 13.53 10.99 -10.68
C ARG A 171 14.90 10.43 -10.28
N VAL A 172 14.93 9.30 -9.58
CA VAL A 172 16.18 8.66 -9.16
C VAL A 172 16.94 8.06 -10.35
N ARG A 173 16.24 7.42 -11.30
CA ARG A 173 16.82 6.74 -12.46
C ARG A 173 17.31 7.74 -13.52
N HIS A 174 16.77 8.96 -13.55
CA HIS A 174 17.12 10.00 -14.52
C HIS A 174 17.93 11.17 -13.94
N GLU A 175 18.36 11.15 -12.68
CA GLU A 175 19.23 12.19 -12.12
C GLU A 175 20.65 11.70 -11.79
N PRO A 176 21.56 11.61 -12.78
CA PRO A 176 22.97 11.89 -12.54
C PRO A 176 23.09 13.42 -12.28
N GLY A 177 22.54 13.91 -11.15
CA GLY A 177 22.32 15.35 -10.92
C GLY A 177 22.59 15.90 -9.51
N LEU A 178 22.40 15.08 -8.48
CA LEU A 178 22.13 15.56 -7.12
C LEU A 178 23.41 15.91 -6.34
N ASP A 179 23.37 17.08 -5.68
CA ASP A 179 24.39 17.50 -4.72
C ASP A 179 24.19 16.84 -3.35
N LEU A 180 25.05 17.14 -2.37
CA LEU A 180 25.02 16.52 -1.05
C LEU A 180 23.70 16.78 -0.30
N ASP A 181 23.18 18.00 -0.40
CA ASP A 181 21.94 18.38 0.28
C ASP A 181 20.73 17.68 -0.35
N ASP A 182 20.74 17.56 -1.67
CA ASP A 182 19.70 16.82 -2.39
C ASP A 182 19.71 15.32 -2.06
N LYS A 183 20.88 14.68 -1.95
CA LYS A 183 20.99 13.27 -1.52
C LYS A 183 20.48 13.06 -0.11
N ARG A 184 20.82 13.96 0.83
CA ARG A 184 20.35 13.90 2.23
C ARG A 184 18.84 14.09 2.33
N ARG A 185 18.27 15.05 1.58
CA ARG A 185 16.82 15.28 1.54
C ARG A 185 16.06 14.09 0.96
N LEU A 186 16.60 13.46 -0.08
CA LEU A 186 15.99 12.26 -0.65
C LEU A 186 16.07 11.06 0.31
N ALA A 187 17.18 10.85 1.02
CA ALA A 187 17.30 9.81 2.03
C ALA A 187 16.30 10.01 3.19
N ALA A 188 16.17 11.24 3.69
CA ALA A 188 15.21 11.56 4.75
C ALA A 188 13.74 11.41 4.30
N ALA A 189 13.41 11.84 3.07
CA ALA A 189 12.09 11.62 2.50
C ALA A 189 11.77 10.12 2.43
N GLN A 190 12.75 9.30 2.02
CA GLN A 190 12.63 7.85 1.90
C GLN A 190 12.38 7.15 3.25
N GLU A 191 13.01 7.59 4.33
CA GLU A 191 12.71 7.10 5.69
C GLU A 191 11.27 7.44 6.13
N ALA A 192 10.81 8.65 5.81
CA ALA A 192 9.43 9.04 6.09
C ALA A 192 8.44 8.15 5.31
N LEU A 193 8.79 7.75 4.09
CA LEU A 193 8.00 6.80 3.30
C LEU A 193 8.02 5.39 3.84
N GLU A 194 9.17 4.88 4.28
CA GLU A 194 9.25 3.58 4.94
C GLU A 194 8.37 3.55 6.20
N THR A 195 8.32 4.67 6.93
CA THR A 195 7.45 4.85 8.10
C THR A 195 5.98 4.86 7.69
N GLU A 196 5.60 5.64 6.67
CA GLU A 196 4.22 5.70 6.18
C GLU A 196 3.76 4.34 5.65
N ILE A 197 4.63 3.62 4.92
CA ILE A 197 4.43 2.26 4.43
C ILE A 197 4.17 1.30 5.60
N ALA A 198 5.02 1.33 6.64
CA ALA A 198 4.85 0.51 7.84
C ALA A 198 3.55 0.83 8.59
N GLU A 199 3.18 2.11 8.70
CA GLU A 199 1.91 2.54 9.31
C GLU A 199 0.70 2.06 8.50
N LYS A 200 0.77 2.08 7.16
CA LYS A 200 -0.31 1.52 6.32
C LYS A 200 -0.41 0.00 6.45
N GLN A 201 0.70 -0.72 6.66
CA GLN A 201 0.68 -2.17 6.94
C GLN A 201 -0.03 -2.49 8.26
N ASP A 202 0.15 -1.67 9.30
CA ASP A 202 -0.45 -1.89 10.63
C ASP A 202 -1.93 -1.45 10.68
N SER A 203 -2.37 -0.61 9.73
CA SER A 203 -3.76 -0.14 9.64
C SER A 203 -4.83 -1.21 9.32
N GLY A 204 -4.42 -2.48 9.16
CA GLY A 204 -5.29 -3.63 9.38
C GLY A 204 -6.58 -3.60 8.55
N VAL A 205 -6.47 -3.65 7.22
CA VAL A 205 -7.64 -3.95 6.37
C VAL A 205 -7.98 -5.44 6.51
N ASP A 206 -8.73 -5.75 7.56
CA ASP A 206 -9.55 -6.93 7.86
C ASP A 206 -9.17 -8.25 7.16
N LEU A 207 -8.73 -9.19 7.99
CA LEU A 207 -7.98 -10.43 7.76
C LEU A 207 -8.72 -11.56 6.98
N ARG A 208 -9.53 -11.27 5.95
CA ARG A 208 -10.31 -12.32 5.24
C ARG A 208 -10.40 -12.21 3.71
N VAL A 209 -9.30 -11.85 3.03
CA VAL A 209 -9.08 -12.00 1.57
C VAL A 209 -7.69 -12.63 1.32
N SER A 210 -7.47 -13.84 1.85
CA SER A 210 -6.14 -14.38 2.15
C SER A 210 -5.17 -14.60 0.97
N THR A 211 -5.59 -14.96 -0.24
CA THR A 211 -4.63 -15.37 -1.31
C THR A 211 -4.27 -14.25 -2.28
N GLN A 212 -5.19 -13.33 -2.58
CA GLN A 212 -4.89 -12.17 -3.42
C GLN A 212 -4.26 -11.03 -2.61
N LEU A 213 -4.64 -10.88 -1.34
CA LEU A 213 -3.91 -10.00 -0.40
C LEU A 213 -2.48 -10.50 -0.17
N ALA A 214 -2.23 -11.82 -0.21
CA ALA A 214 -0.87 -12.35 -0.16
C ALA A 214 -0.06 -12.03 -1.43
N LYS A 215 -0.68 -12.03 -2.62
CA LYS A 215 0.00 -11.60 -3.87
C LYS A 215 0.26 -10.11 -3.89
N THR A 216 -0.69 -9.30 -3.44
CA THR A 216 -0.52 -7.86 -3.33
C THR A 216 0.44 -7.50 -2.21
N GLY A 217 0.40 -8.20 -1.08
CA GLY A 217 1.38 -8.11 0.00
C GLY A 217 2.78 -8.52 -0.47
N ALA A 218 2.92 -9.57 -1.27
CA ALA A 218 4.20 -9.94 -1.87
C ALA A 218 4.72 -8.88 -2.85
N ARG A 219 3.85 -8.27 -3.66
CA ARG A 219 4.22 -7.15 -4.54
C ARG A 219 4.59 -5.91 -3.73
N TYR A 220 3.86 -5.63 -2.65
CA TYR A 220 4.15 -4.55 -1.72
C TYR A 220 5.50 -4.76 -1.03
N HIS A 221 5.77 -5.95 -0.49
CA HIS A 221 7.05 -6.30 0.11
C HIS A 221 8.21 -6.27 -0.88
N ALA A 222 7.98 -6.63 -2.15
CA ALA A 222 8.99 -6.48 -3.20
C ALA A 222 9.30 -5.00 -3.47
N LEU A 223 8.28 -4.14 -3.48
CA LEU A 223 8.44 -2.69 -3.62
C LEU A 223 9.10 -2.07 -2.38
N GLU A 224 8.73 -2.51 -1.18
CA GLU A 224 9.33 -2.15 0.11
C GLU A 224 10.82 -2.52 0.13
N ALA A 225 11.16 -3.73 -0.34
CA ALA A 225 12.55 -4.18 -0.45
C ALA A 225 13.34 -3.31 -1.44
N LEU A 226 12.76 -3.00 -2.61
CA LEU A 226 13.40 -2.15 -3.60
C LEU A 226 13.58 -0.71 -3.10
N ALA A 227 12.55 -0.15 -2.45
CA ALA A 227 12.60 1.16 -1.81
C ALA A 227 13.69 1.22 -0.75
N ARG A 228 13.78 0.20 0.12
CA ARG A 228 14.82 0.08 1.14
C ARG A 228 16.22 -0.03 0.54
N GLU A 229 16.38 -0.84 -0.51
CA GLU A 229 17.66 -0.97 -1.21
C GLU A 229 18.11 0.37 -1.80
N HIS A 230 17.19 1.13 -2.41
CA HIS A 230 17.49 2.46 -2.92
C HIS A 230 17.80 3.47 -1.80
N ALA A 231 17.06 3.43 -0.68
CA ALA A 231 17.32 4.25 0.51
C ALA A 231 18.74 4.02 1.03
N GLN A 232 19.11 2.74 1.17
CA GLN A 232 20.40 2.33 1.66
C GLN A 232 21.54 2.79 0.72
N LYS A 233 21.34 2.71 -0.60
CA LYS A 233 22.30 3.25 -1.58
C LYS A 233 22.47 4.76 -1.44
N LEU A 234 21.38 5.53 -1.36
CA LEU A 234 21.45 6.99 -1.20
C LEU A 234 22.12 7.41 0.11
N ARG A 235 21.80 6.74 1.23
CA ARG A 235 22.49 6.95 2.51
C ARG A 235 23.99 6.67 2.38
N SER A 236 24.37 5.52 1.78
CA SER A 236 25.78 5.20 1.55
C SER A 236 26.51 6.27 0.73
N HIS A 237 25.85 6.84 -0.29
CA HIS A 237 26.44 7.92 -1.08
C HIS A 237 26.61 9.21 -0.26
N ALA A 238 25.67 9.51 0.65
CA ALA A 238 25.79 10.66 1.54
C ALA A 238 26.89 10.45 2.59
N ASP A 239 27.07 9.23 3.08
CA ASP A 239 28.14 8.85 4.00
C ASP A 239 29.52 8.99 3.34
N ASP A 240 29.68 8.55 2.08
CA ASP A 240 30.93 8.73 1.32
C ASP A 240 31.34 10.22 1.24
N HIS A 241 30.37 11.12 1.07
CA HIS A 241 30.62 12.57 1.08
C HIS A 241 30.96 13.11 2.46
N ALA A 242 30.28 12.64 3.49
CA ALA A 242 30.56 13.05 4.86
C ALA A 242 31.98 12.63 5.27
N GLU A 243 32.41 11.43 4.87
CA GLU A 243 33.78 10.97 5.08
C GLU A 243 34.79 11.78 4.27
N PHE A 244 34.50 12.13 3.01
CA PHE A 244 35.36 13.03 2.24
C PHE A 244 35.57 14.38 2.95
N GLU A 245 34.49 15.08 3.32
CA GLU A 245 34.56 16.38 3.99
C GLU A 245 35.29 16.29 5.33
N ARG A 246 35.01 15.24 6.11
CA ARG A 246 35.68 15.01 7.40
C ARG A 246 37.20 14.84 7.22
N ASN A 247 37.63 14.00 6.28
CA ASN A 247 39.05 13.76 6.02
C ASN A 247 39.72 14.99 5.41
N ALA A 248 39.02 15.73 4.54
CA ALA A 248 39.52 16.99 3.99
C ALA A 248 39.73 18.05 5.08
N ASP A 249 38.79 18.20 6.01
CA ASP A 249 38.89 19.12 7.15
C ASP A 249 39.98 18.72 8.15
N GLU A 250 40.21 17.41 8.34
CA GLU A 250 41.28 16.91 9.19
C GLU A 250 42.66 17.15 8.57
N ALA A 251 42.82 16.85 7.28
CA ALA A 251 44.03 17.17 6.52
C ALA A 251 44.27 18.68 6.49
N GLU A 252 43.24 19.49 6.26
CA GLU A 252 43.35 20.96 6.24
C GLU A 252 43.84 21.51 7.58
N ARG A 253 43.27 21.02 8.69
CA ARG A 253 43.68 21.40 10.04
C ARG A 253 45.10 21.00 10.35
N TRP A 254 45.49 19.78 9.97
CA TRP A 254 46.87 19.31 10.16
C TRP A 254 47.86 20.18 9.37
N ILE A 255 47.58 20.44 8.08
CA ILE A 255 48.43 21.27 7.21
C ILE A 255 48.54 22.69 7.78
N GLY A 256 47.42 23.27 8.22
CA GLY A 256 47.41 24.60 8.83
C GLY A 256 48.29 24.67 10.08
N ALA A 257 48.10 23.73 11.01
CA ALA A 257 48.89 23.68 12.25
C ALA A 257 50.39 23.44 11.98
N ALA A 258 50.72 22.56 11.03
CA ALA A 258 52.10 22.28 10.65
C ALA A 258 52.78 23.50 10.01
N ALA A 259 52.08 24.21 9.11
CA ALA A 259 52.56 25.44 8.50
C ALA A 259 52.77 26.57 9.52
N GLU A 260 51.86 26.72 10.50
CA GLU A 260 52.02 27.69 11.58
C GLU A 260 53.25 27.40 12.46
N ARG A 261 53.47 26.12 12.82
CA ARG A 261 54.67 25.68 13.57
C ARG A 261 55.95 25.94 12.77
N LEU A 262 55.93 25.71 11.46
CA LEU A 262 57.05 26.02 10.59
C LEU A 262 57.33 27.52 10.53
N ALA A 263 56.30 28.35 10.35
CA ALA A 263 56.43 29.81 10.30
C ALA A 263 56.96 30.41 11.62
N ALA A 264 56.58 29.84 12.77
CA ALA A 264 57.13 30.23 14.07
C ALA A 264 58.65 30.02 14.16
N THR A 265 59.18 28.98 13.49
CA THR A 265 60.62 28.68 13.42
C THR A 265 61.42 29.82 12.78
N GLY A 266 60.83 30.56 11.84
CA GLY A 266 61.49 31.66 11.13
C GLY A 266 61.42 33.03 11.85
N ARG A 267 60.48 33.25 12.78
CA ARG A 267 60.25 34.56 13.42
C ARG A 267 61.12 34.83 14.65
N GLU A 268 61.63 33.80 15.30
CA GLU A 268 62.45 33.92 16.52
C GLU A 268 63.92 34.30 16.23
N SER A 269 64.19 34.94 15.09
CA SER A 269 65.53 35.40 14.67
C SER A 269 65.89 36.74 15.35
N GLY A 270 66.09 36.72 16.67
CA GLY A 270 66.75 37.79 17.42
C GLY A 270 68.03 37.24 18.05
N GLU A 271 69.19 37.76 17.65
CA GLU A 271 70.55 37.36 18.08
C GLU A 271 70.76 35.84 18.19
N ALA A 272 71.13 35.23 17.06
CA ALA A 272 71.35 33.79 16.91
C ALA A 272 72.33 33.24 17.96
N ASP A 273 71.79 32.57 18.97
CA ASP A 273 72.57 31.77 19.93
C ASP A 273 72.52 30.30 19.49
N LYS A 274 73.58 29.52 19.75
CA LYS A 274 73.68 28.09 19.34
C LYS A 274 72.47 27.25 19.78
N TYR A 275 71.87 27.62 20.90
CA TYR A 275 70.68 26.98 21.45
C TYR A 275 69.40 27.25 20.63
N GLU A 276 69.27 28.43 20.02
CA GLU A 276 68.15 28.77 19.13
C GLU A 276 68.22 27.96 17.83
N LEU A 277 69.41 27.83 17.25
CA LEU A 277 69.62 27.02 16.05
C LEU A 277 69.30 25.54 16.30
N GLN A 278 69.68 25.01 17.47
CA GLN A 278 69.31 23.65 17.88
C GLN A 278 67.79 23.48 18.02
N ARG A 279 67.10 24.45 18.63
CA ARG A 279 65.62 24.44 18.72
C ARG A 279 64.95 24.47 17.35
N GLN A 280 65.46 25.27 16.41
CA GLN A 280 64.96 25.31 15.04
C GLN A 280 65.15 23.97 14.34
N LEU A 281 66.31 23.35 14.49
CA LEU A 281 66.62 22.03 13.95
C LEU A 281 65.69 20.95 14.52
N ASP A 282 65.47 20.95 15.84
CA ASP A 282 64.59 19.99 16.51
C ASP A 282 63.13 20.13 16.02
N ARG A 283 62.63 21.36 15.83
CA ARG A 283 61.29 21.61 15.26
C ARG A 283 61.16 21.16 13.81
N VAL A 284 62.14 21.46 12.96
CA VAL A 284 62.11 21.03 11.56
C VAL A 284 62.22 19.51 11.45
N ASN A 285 63.02 18.87 12.30
CA ASN A 285 63.09 17.41 12.41
C ASN A 285 61.75 16.80 12.84
N ASP A 286 61.13 17.36 13.88
CA ASP A 286 59.82 16.90 14.38
C ASP A 286 58.72 17.04 13.32
N LEU A 287 58.68 18.17 12.60
CA LEU A 287 57.77 18.36 11.48
C LEU A 287 58.06 17.38 10.32
N SER A 288 59.33 17.05 10.09
CA SER A 288 59.72 16.05 9.07
C SER A 288 59.28 14.63 9.46
N LEU A 289 59.31 14.30 10.75
CA LEU A 289 58.85 13.01 11.27
C LEU A 289 57.33 12.88 11.21
N THR A 290 56.61 13.94 11.61
CA THR A 290 55.14 13.96 11.64
C THR A 290 54.51 14.15 10.27
N LYS A 291 55.27 14.59 9.26
CA LYS A 291 54.81 14.77 7.87
C LYS A 291 54.09 13.54 7.30
N GLU A 292 54.54 12.33 7.62
CA GLU A 292 53.90 11.11 7.13
C GLU A 292 52.41 11.03 7.57
N GLU A 293 52.07 11.53 8.77
CA GLU A 293 50.69 11.60 9.25
C GLU A 293 49.83 12.49 8.35
N GLY A 294 50.33 13.69 8.00
CA GLY A 294 49.66 14.61 7.09
C GLY A 294 49.48 14.04 5.69
N GLN A 295 50.46 13.27 5.20
CA GLN A 295 50.38 12.58 3.92
C GLN A 295 49.30 11.50 3.93
N VAL A 296 49.19 10.72 5.02
CA VAL A 296 48.13 9.71 5.20
C VAL A 296 46.75 10.36 5.19
N LEU A 297 46.57 11.50 5.88
CA LEU A 297 45.30 12.24 5.88
C LEU A 297 44.92 12.74 4.47
N LEU A 298 45.89 13.27 3.71
CA LEU A 298 45.66 13.71 2.33
C LEU A 298 45.27 12.55 1.41
N GLN A 299 45.92 11.39 1.55
CA GLN A 299 45.58 10.19 0.78
C GLN A 299 44.18 9.67 1.16
N ALA A 300 43.81 9.70 2.43
CA ALA A 300 42.47 9.34 2.88
C ALA A 300 41.41 10.28 2.28
N ALA A 301 41.66 11.60 2.29
CA ALA A 301 40.80 12.58 1.63
C ALA A 301 40.67 12.30 0.12
N GLY A 302 41.77 11.98 -0.57
CA GLY A 302 41.74 11.60 -1.99
C GLY A 302 40.93 10.34 -2.27
N HIS A 303 41.12 9.29 -1.46
CA HIS A 303 40.35 8.05 -1.59
C HIS A 303 38.84 8.29 -1.46
N TRP A 304 38.43 9.04 -0.44
CA TRP A 304 37.02 9.38 -0.24
C TRP A 304 36.49 10.35 -1.30
N ALA A 305 37.32 11.25 -1.83
CA ALA A 305 36.97 12.10 -2.96
C ALA A 305 36.62 11.27 -4.21
N ASP A 306 37.46 10.29 -4.57
CA ASP A 306 37.22 9.41 -5.72
C ASP A 306 35.90 8.63 -5.56
N LYS A 307 35.67 8.11 -4.35
CA LYS A 307 34.45 7.36 -4.01
C LYS A 307 33.21 8.27 -4.06
N ALA A 308 33.31 9.47 -3.49
CA ALA A 308 32.27 10.49 -3.53
C ALA A 308 31.99 10.95 -4.97
N GLU A 309 33.01 11.09 -5.82
CA GLU A 309 32.89 11.54 -7.22
C GLU A 309 32.17 10.50 -8.09
N GLN A 310 32.48 9.21 -7.91
CA GLN A 310 31.78 8.09 -8.58
C GLN A 310 30.27 8.12 -8.30
N ASN A 311 29.91 8.47 -7.06
CA ASN A 311 28.53 8.51 -6.59
C ASN A 311 27.89 9.91 -6.74
N THR A 312 28.49 10.81 -7.53
CA THR A 312 28.02 12.19 -7.73
C THR A 312 27.79 12.53 -9.19
N ALA A 313 26.79 13.38 -9.37
CA ALA A 313 26.42 13.99 -10.62
C ALA A 313 27.53 14.85 -11.25
N PRO A 314 27.62 14.93 -12.59
CA PRO A 314 28.61 15.75 -13.28
C PRO A 314 28.66 17.22 -12.82
N LYS A 315 27.52 17.80 -12.40
CA LYS A 315 27.45 19.17 -11.87
C LYS A 315 28.14 19.36 -10.51
N GLY A 316 28.11 18.34 -9.65
CA GLY A 316 28.71 18.37 -8.31
C GLY A 316 30.18 17.93 -8.26
N ARG A 317 30.64 17.16 -9.26
CA ARG A 317 32.03 16.68 -9.34
C ARG A 317 33.09 17.79 -9.30
N PRO A 318 32.91 18.95 -9.97
CA PRO A 318 33.88 20.04 -9.90
C PRO A 318 34.15 20.51 -8.48
N ALA A 319 33.13 20.64 -7.63
CA ALA A 319 33.32 21.10 -6.25
C ALA A 319 34.22 20.17 -5.42
N ILE A 320 34.03 18.84 -5.57
CA ILE A 320 34.88 17.82 -4.92
C ILE A 320 36.32 17.94 -5.43
N ARG A 321 36.50 18.03 -6.76
CA ARG A 321 37.82 18.15 -7.40
C ARG A 321 38.53 19.45 -7.01
N ASP A 322 37.81 20.56 -6.94
CA ASP A 322 38.35 21.87 -6.55
C ASP A 322 38.80 21.84 -5.07
N ARG A 323 37.99 21.27 -4.18
CA ARG A 323 38.31 21.09 -2.76
C ARG A 323 39.56 20.22 -2.56
N LEU A 324 39.65 19.09 -3.27
CA LEU A 324 40.82 18.22 -3.23
C LEU A 324 42.07 18.90 -3.82
N SER A 325 41.93 19.62 -4.94
CA SER A 325 43.03 20.32 -5.59
C SER A 325 43.61 21.42 -4.71
N GLU A 326 42.76 22.17 -4.01
CA GLU A 326 43.22 23.20 -3.06
C GLU A 326 43.98 22.57 -1.87
N LEU A 327 43.49 21.44 -1.36
CA LEU A 327 44.16 20.70 -0.29
C LEU A 327 45.54 20.18 -0.74
N GLN A 328 45.63 19.62 -1.95
CA GLN A 328 46.89 19.18 -2.56
C GLN A 328 47.87 20.35 -2.75
N ARG A 329 47.40 21.49 -3.25
CA ARG A 329 48.21 22.71 -3.42
C ARG A 329 48.78 23.21 -2.10
N ARG A 330 47.98 23.21 -1.03
CA ARG A 330 48.42 23.59 0.32
C ARG A 330 49.47 22.62 0.87
N TRP A 331 49.28 21.33 0.66
CA TRP A 331 50.25 20.30 1.04
C TRP A 331 51.60 20.46 0.33
N GLU A 332 51.58 20.70 -0.98
CA GLU A 332 52.78 20.94 -1.79
C GLU A 332 53.53 22.19 -1.31
N THR A 333 52.79 23.28 -1.05
CA THR A 333 53.35 24.53 -0.52
C THR A 333 54.05 24.28 0.83
N PHE A 334 53.36 23.65 1.78
CA PHE A 334 53.93 23.31 3.08
C PHE A 334 55.19 22.42 2.94
N THR A 335 55.13 21.41 2.08
CA THR A 335 56.26 20.49 1.87
C THR A 335 57.48 21.20 1.32
N GLN A 336 57.28 22.13 0.38
CA GLN A 336 58.37 22.93 -0.18
C GLN A 336 58.95 23.88 0.87
N GLU A 337 58.10 24.57 1.63
CA GLU A 337 58.55 25.44 2.72
C GLU A 337 59.34 24.67 3.79
N LEU A 338 58.91 23.46 4.15
CA LEU A 338 59.60 22.61 5.11
C LEU A 338 60.99 22.20 4.59
N HIS A 339 61.07 21.83 3.31
CA HIS A 339 62.34 21.50 2.66
C HIS A 339 63.30 22.70 2.67
N ASP A 340 62.80 23.90 2.31
CA ASP A 340 63.62 25.10 2.26
C ASP A 340 64.07 25.56 3.65
N ALA A 341 63.19 25.45 4.66
CA ALA A 341 63.54 25.70 6.06
C ALA A 341 64.62 24.73 6.55
N ARG A 342 64.51 23.44 6.18
CA ARG A 342 65.54 22.45 6.51
C ARG A 342 66.89 22.80 5.92
N ALA A 343 66.93 23.09 4.61
CA ALA A 343 68.15 23.48 3.93
C ALA A 343 68.77 24.76 4.53
N ALA A 344 67.93 25.72 4.94
CA ALA A 344 68.39 26.95 5.58
C ALA A 344 68.98 26.71 6.98
N VAL A 345 68.38 25.82 7.78
CA VAL A 345 68.91 25.45 9.10
C VAL A 345 70.23 24.66 8.95
N ASP A 346 70.28 23.68 8.04
CA ASP A 346 71.51 22.89 7.79
C ASP A 346 72.66 23.80 7.31
N LYS A 347 72.39 24.77 6.44
CA LYS A 347 73.38 25.76 6.00
C LYS A 347 73.89 26.60 7.17
N ARG A 348 73.00 27.14 8.01
CA ARG A 348 73.39 27.90 9.21
C ARG A 348 74.20 27.06 10.18
N GLN A 349 73.91 25.77 10.28
CA GLN A 349 74.67 24.84 11.12
C GLN A 349 76.09 24.64 10.62
N MET A 350 76.30 24.54 9.30
CA MET A 350 77.63 24.52 8.70
C MET A 350 78.39 25.82 8.95
N GLU A 351 77.77 26.98 8.71
CA GLU A 351 78.39 28.29 8.96
C GLU A 351 78.78 28.47 10.44
N TRP A 352 77.95 28.01 11.38
CA TRP A 352 78.27 28.02 12.81
C TRP A 352 79.42 27.07 13.17
N ALA A 353 79.47 25.88 12.58
CA ALA A 353 80.58 24.95 12.79
C ALA A 353 81.91 25.53 12.29
N GLU A 354 81.91 26.17 11.12
CA GLU A 354 83.08 26.86 10.57
C GLU A 354 83.52 28.05 11.45
N HIS A 355 82.55 28.79 12.00
CA HIS A 355 82.83 29.87 12.94
C HIS A 355 83.42 29.35 14.25
N ASP A 356 82.84 28.32 14.86
CA ASP A 356 83.35 27.66 16.07
C ASP A 356 84.79 27.15 15.83
N ASP A 357 85.06 26.47 14.71
CA ASP A 357 86.40 25.99 14.33
C ASP A 357 87.42 27.14 14.19
N THR A 358 86.99 28.25 13.59
CA THR A 358 87.82 29.44 13.42
C THR A 358 88.12 30.08 14.77
N VAL A 359 87.14 30.21 15.65
CA VAL A 359 87.29 30.73 17.01
C VAL A 359 88.25 29.85 17.81
N GLU A 360 88.08 28.52 17.79
CA GLU A 360 88.98 27.60 18.47
C GLU A 360 90.42 27.71 17.95
N ARG A 361 90.60 27.84 16.63
CA ARG A 361 91.93 27.99 16.03
C ARG A 361 92.61 29.29 16.46
N VAL A 362 91.86 30.39 16.53
CA VAL A 362 92.37 31.69 17.03
C VAL A 362 92.69 31.60 18.52
N GLN A 363 91.85 30.95 19.31
CA GLN A 363 92.09 30.75 20.74
C GLN A 363 93.34 29.89 21.01
N ARG A 364 93.53 28.80 20.25
CA ARG A 364 94.76 27.98 20.31
C ARG A 364 96.00 28.80 19.94
N TRP A 365 95.92 29.59 18.86
CA TRP A 365 97.03 30.48 18.48
C TRP A 365 97.39 31.49 19.57
N LEU A 366 96.40 32.08 20.23
CA LEU A 366 96.62 32.99 21.36
C LEU A 366 97.20 32.29 22.60
N ALA A 367 96.91 31.00 22.81
CA ALA A 367 97.44 30.22 23.92
C ALA A 367 98.86 29.69 23.69
N ASP A 368 99.29 29.60 22.42
CA ASP A 368 100.64 29.18 21.99
C ASP A 368 101.63 30.38 21.87
N GLN A 369 101.19 31.60 22.22
CA GLN A 369 102.02 32.81 22.42
C GLN A 369 102.29 33.01 23.92
#